data_AF-A0A959W1A0-F1
#
_entry.id   AF-A0A959W1A0-F1
#
_cell.length_a   1.000
_cell.length_b   1.000
_cell.length_c   1.000
_cell.angle_alpha   90.00
_cell.angle_beta   90.00
_cell.angle_gamma   90.00
#
_symmetry.space_group_name_H-M   'P 1'
#
loop_
_entity.id
_entity.type
_entity.pdbx_description
1 polymer ?
#
loop_
_entity_poly.entity_id
_entity_poly.type
_entity_poly.pdbx_seq_one_letter_code
_entity_poly.pdbx_strand_id
1 'polypeptide(L)' 'EVVFAYLCDVFVLESHRGRGLGKELVREMVDGSPLKDLRWLLGTVDAHGMYRELGFRKPSFRIMERPGPKFAGDPPSE' A
#
# COMPACT_ATOMS: atom_id res chain seq x y z
N GLU A 1 -21.99 -1.23 1.19
CA GLU A 1 -21.25 -0.32 0.29
C GLU A 1 -19.77 -0.47 0.59
N VAL A 2 -18.94 -0.80 -0.41
CA VAL A 2 -17.48 -0.88 -0.24
C VAL A 2 -16.93 0.50 -0.60
N VAL A 3 -16.26 1.16 0.34
CA VAL A 3 -15.87 2.57 0.18
C VAL A 3 -14.38 2.72 -0.16
N PHE A 4 -13.55 1.70 0.15
CA PHE A 4 -12.11 1.71 -0.10
C PHE A 4 -11.52 0.28 -0.13
N ALA A 5 -10.30 0.16 -0.63
CA ALA A 5 -9.45 -1.04 -0.58
C ALA A 5 -8.12 -0.70 0.13
N TYR A 6 -7.58 -1.65 0.90
CA TYR A 6 -6.28 -1.52 1.56
C TYR A 6 -5.32 -2.56 1.00
N LEU A 7 -4.19 -2.12 0.46
CA LEU A 7 -3.15 -2.95 -0.14
C LEU A 7 -2.07 -3.27 0.91
N CYS A 8 -1.82 -4.56 1.11
CA CYS A 8 -0.84 -5.09 2.07
C CYS A 8 0.03 -6.16 1.44
N ASP A 9 1.11 -6.50 2.15
CA ASP A 9 1.91 -7.71 1.93
C ASP A 9 2.40 -7.88 0.48
N VAL A 10 2.67 -6.76 -0.19
CA VAL A 10 3.31 -6.75 -1.51
C VAL A 10 4.78 -7.11 -1.30
N PHE A 11 5.19 -8.29 -1.77
CA PHE A 11 6.57 -8.73 -1.72
C PHE A 11 7.03 -9.36 -3.03
N VAL A 12 8.33 -9.22 -3.30
CA VAL A 12 9.03 -9.94 -4.36
C VAL A 12 10.23 -10.61 -3.73
N LEU A 13 10.40 -11.91 -4.00
CA LEU A 13 11.56 -12.68 -3.55
C LEU A 13 12.86 -12.02 -4.00
N GLU A 14 13.88 -12.03 -3.15
CA GLU A 14 15.16 -11.33 -3.39
C GLU A 14 15.74 -11.64 -4.77
N SER A 15 15.78 -12.92 -5.15
CA SER A 15 16.29 -13.40 -6.43
C SER A 15 15.52 -12.90 -7.67
N HIS A 16 14.37 -12.26 -7.47
CA HIS A 16 13.50 -11.76 -8.53
C HIS A 16 13.34 -10.23 -8.50
N ARG A 17 14.01 -9.53 -7.58
CA ARG A 17 13.98 -8.07 -7.47
C ARG A 17 14.73 -7.40 -8.64
N GLY A 18 14.49 -6.10 -8.84
CA GLY A 18 15.10 -5.32 -9.93
C GLY A 18 14.49 -5.55 -11.32
N ARG A 19 13.48 -6.43 -11.43
CA ARG A 19 12.84 -6.81 -12.70
C ARG A 19 11.49 -6.13 -12.97
N GLY A 20 11.08 -5.17 -12.13
CA GLY A 20 9.80 -4.47 -12.26
C GLY A 20 8.57 -5.22 -11.74
N LEU A 21 8.71 -6.47 -11.28
CA LEU A 21 7.59 -7.33 -10.85
C LEU A 21 6.68 -6.72 -9.78
N GLY A 22 7.24 -5.99 -8.81
CA GLY A 22 6.44 -5.34 -7.78
C GLY A 22 5.52 -4.26 -8.34
N LYS A 23 5.98 -3.49 -9.35
CA LYS A 23 5.15 -2.49 -10.02
C LYS A 23 4.04 -3.14 -10.83
N GLU A 24 4.35 -4.23 -11.53
CA GLU A 24 3.40 -4.95 -12.36
C GLU A 24 2.32 -5.63 -11.52
N LEU A 25 2.70 -6.30 -10.43
CA LEU A 25 1.76 -6.90 -9.48
C LEU A 25 0.75 -5.87 -8.96
N VAL A 26 1.24 -4.71 -8.50
CA VAL A 26 0.37 -3.66 -7.97
C VAL A 26 -0.51 -3.06 -9.07
N ARG A 27 0.02 -2.85 -10.28
CA ARG A 27 -0.77 -2.36 -11.41
C ARG A 27 -1.93 -3.29 -11.74
N GLU A 28 -1.68 -4.59 -11.84
CA GLU A 28 -2.74 -5.57 -12.12
C GLU A 28 -3.79 -5.61 -11.00
N MET A 29 -3.38 -5.54 -9.73
CA MET A 29 -4.31 -5.50 -8.60
C MET A 29 -5.18 -4.23 -8.57
N VAL A 30 -4.58 -3.08 -8.90
CA VAL A 30 -5.27 -1.78 -8.81
C VAL A 30 -6.05 -1.50 -10.09
N ASP A 31 -5.36 -1.38 -11.23
CA ASP A 31 -5.94 -0.92 -12.50
C ASP A 31 -6.67 -2.05 -13.25
N GLY A 32 -6.19 -3.29 -13.11
CA GLY A 32 -6.75 -4.47 -13.76
C GLY A 32 -7.96 -5.08 -13.05
N SER A 33 -8.26 -4.65 -11.82
CA SER A 33 -9.33 -5.25 -11.02
C SER A 33 -10.69 -4.55 -11.20
N PRO A 34 -11.80 -5.24 -10.89
CA PRO A 34 -13.11 -4.61 -10.75
C PRO A 34 -13.19 -3.53 -9.67
N LEU A 35 -12.14 -3.39 -8.84
CA LEU A 35 -12.04 -2.45 -7.73
C LEU A 35 -11.25 -1.18 -8.09
N LYS A 36 -10.85 -1.01 -9.36
CA LYS A 36 -10.04 0.12 -9.83
C LYS A 36 -10.60 1.50 -9.48
N ASP A 37 -11.93 1.62 -9.40
CA ASP A 37 -12.62 2.88 -9.12
C ASP A 37 -12.79 3.13 -7.60
N LEU A 38 -12.37 2.20 -6.74
CA LEU A 38 -12.34 2.41 -5.30
C LEU A 38 -11.18 3.31 -4.89
N ARG A 39 -11.31 3.91 -3.71
CA ARG A 39 -10.17 4.54 -3.05
C ARG A 39 -9.20 3.46 -2.55
N TRP A 40 -7.96 3.47 -3.04
CA TRP A 40 -6.91 2.57 -2.57
C TRP A 40 -6.01 3.22 -1.52
N LEU A 41 -5.65 2.45 -0.50
CA LEU A 41 -4.83 2.87 0.64
C LEU A 41 -3.69 1.87 0.85
N LEU A 42 -2.54 2.36 1.32
CA LEU A 42 -1.42 1.55 1.77
C LEU A 42 -0.56 2.31 2.76
N GLY A 43 0.17 1.57 3.60
CA GLY A 43 1.31 2.08 4.36
C GLY A 43 2.61 1.62 3.70
N THR A 44 3.61 2.49 3.63
CA THR A 44 4.96 2.13 3.16
C THR A 44 6.01 2.89 3.94
N VAL A 45 7.13 2.23 4.25
CA VAL A 45 8.25 2.83 4.97
C VAL A 45 9.20 3.55 4.01
N ASP A 46 9.54 2.93 2.88
CA ASP A 46 10.61 3.39 1.99
C ASP A 46 10.25 3.35 0.48
N ALA A 47 9.18 2.67 0.07
CA ALA A 47 8.81 2.50 -1.34
C ALA A 47 7.90 3.60 -1.91
N HIS A 48 7.85 4.78 -1.27
CA HIS A 48 7.00 5.91 -1.66
C HIS A 48 7.15 6.33 -3.13
N GLY A 49 8.37 6.30 -3.69
CA GLY A 49 8.63 6.65 -5.09
C GLY A 49 7.94 5.69 -6.06
N MET A 50 8.08 4.38 -5.81
CA MET A 50 7.46 3.33 -6.61
C MET A 50 5.93 3.48 -6.65
N TYR A 51 5.29 3.64 -5.49
CA TYR A 51 3.83 3.79 -5.42
C TYR A 51 3.35 5.11 -6.04
N ARG A 52 4.13 6.19 -5.98
CA ARG A 52 3.78 7.46 -6.66
C ARG A 52 3.71 7.32 -8.18
N GLU A 53 4.60 6.51 -8.77
CA GLU A 53 4.54 6.20 -10.21
C GLU A 53 3.25 5.45 -10.60
N LEU A 54 2.65 4.71 -9.66
CA LEU A 54 1.39 3.97 -9.82
C LEU A 54 0.16 4.81 -9.41
N GLY A 55 0.29 6.13 -9.31
CA GLY A 55 -0.84 7.01 -9.02
C GLY A 55 -1.17 7.20 -7.54
N PHE A 56 -0.51 6.50 -6.61
CA PHE A 56 -0.71 6.75 -5.17
C PHE A 56 -0.21 8.14 -4.78
N ARG A 57 -0.92 8.78 -3.83
CA ARG A 57 -0.64 10.13 -3.33
C ARG A 57 -0.73 10.16 -1.81
N LYS A 58 -0.28 11.25 -1.20
CA LYS A 58 -0.50 11.50 0.23
C LYS A 58 -2.01 11.43 0.51
N PRO A 59 -2.46 10.70 1.53
CA PRO A 59 -3.89 10.59 1.82
C PRO A 59 -4.47 11.96 2.20
N SER A 60 -5.72 12.20 1.79
CA SER A 60 -6.46 13.44 2.10
C SER A 60 -7.10 13.43 3.49
N PHE A 61 -7.02 12.31 4.21
CA PHE A 61 -7.59 12.12 5.53
C PHE A 61 -6.53 11.52 6.46
N ARG A 62 -6.74 11.74 7.77
CA ARG A 62 -5.90 11.14 8.81
C ARG A 62 -6.43 9.74 9.12
N ILE A 63 -5.53 8.79 9.31
CA ILE A 63 -5.85 7.45 9.78
C ILE A 63 -5.55 7.36 11.27
N MET A 64 -6.35 6.60 12.01
CA MET A 64 -6.04 6.16 13.36
C MET A 64 -5.90 4.65 13.33
N GLU A 65 -4.85 4.13 13.95
CA GLU A 65 -4.60 2.69 14.08
C GLU A 65 -4.96 2.24 15.50
N ARG A 66 -5.57 1.05 15.63
CA ARG A 66 -5.64 0.33 16.90
C ARG A 66 -4.65 -0.84 16.82
N PRO A 67 -3.45 -0.72 17.42
CA PRO A 67 -2.45 -1.77 17.32
C PRO A 67 -2.92 -3.05 18.03
N GLY A 68 -2.62 -4.19 17.43
CA GLY A 68 -2.79 -5.49 18.08
C GLY A 68 -1.75 -5.71 19.19
N PRO A 69 -1.93 -6.71 20.07
CA PRO A 69 -1.02 -6.97 21.20
C PRO A 69 0.46 -7.16 20.82
N LYS A 70 0.73 -7.60 19.58
CA LYS A 70 2.08 -7.80 19.05
C LYS A 70 2.78 -6.50 18.61
N PHE A 71 2.03 -5.41 18.46
CA PHE A 71 2.48 -4.14 17.90
C PHE A 71 2.20 -2.96 18.84
N ALA A 72 1.87 -3.23 20.11
CA ALA A 72 1.50 -2.22 21.12
C ALA A 72 2.70 -1.42 21.68
N GLY A 73 3.75 -1.21 20.87
CA GLY A 73 4.81 -0.27 21.22
C GLY A 73 4.28 1.16 21.17
N ASP A 74 5.00 2.09 21.81
CA ASP A 74 4.64 3.50 21.81
C ASP A 74 4.48 4.01 20.36
N PRO A 75 3.43 4.78 20.06
CA PRO A 75 3.26 5.35 18.73
C PRO A 75 4.47 6.23 18.38
N PRO A 76 4.84 6.32 17.09
CA PRO A 76 5.88 7.26 16.67
C PRO A 76 5.53 8.67 17.15
N SER A 77 6.51 9.38 17.72
CA SER A 77 6.35 10.81 18.01
C SER A 77 6.04 11.58 16.73
N GLU A 78 5.03 12.44 16.78
CA GLU A 78 4.59 13.31 15.66
C GLU A 78 5.71 14.15 15.04
#